data_AF-A0AAE0Q651-F1
#
_entry.id   AF-A0AAE0Q651-F1
#
_cell.length_a   1.000
_cell.length_b   1.000
_cell.length_c   1.000
_cell.angle_alpha   90.00
_cell.angle_beta   90.00
_cell.angle_gamma   90.00
#
_symmetry.space_group_name_H-M   'P 1'
#
loop_
_entity.id
_entity.type
_entity.pdbx_description
1 polymer ?
#
loop_
_entity_poly.entity_id
_entity_poly.type
_entity_poly.pdbx_seq_one_letter_code
_entity_poly.pdbx_strand_id
1 'polypeptide(L)'
;VLGKGVSAEFYELQVTVKDYCFGRADQVVGVAVIPLALAVGPESRSFVCWCPLAQGISTDQTGSTTLRILTQRHDDEIAKEFIRLKSERRPTEEGR
;
A
#
# COMPACT_ATOMS: atom_id res chain seq x y z
N VAL A 1 10.98 -13.37 -10.53
CA VAL A 1 10.69 -12.10 -11.24
C VAL A 1 9.23 -11.76 -11.01
N LEU A 2 8.92 -10.60 -10.41
CA LEU A 2 7.54 -10.15 -10.08
C LEU A 2 6.77 -9.64 -11.32
N GLY A 3 6.89 -10.34 -12.45
CA GLY A 3 6.29 -9.98 -13.75
C GLY A 3 7.31 -9.46 -14.78
N LYS A 4 7.08 -9.81 -16.05
CA LYS A 4 7.76 -9.38 -17.31
C LYS A 4 9.17 -8.76 -17.21
N GLY A 5 10.14 -9.43 -16.57
CA GLY A 5 11.56 -9.10 -16.68
C GLY A 5 12.00 -7.78 -16.05
N VAL A 6 11.16 -7.13 -15.24
CA VAL A 6 11.51 -5.87 -14.57
C VAL A 6 12.22 -6.17 -13.24
N SER A 7 13.28 -5.41 -12.92
CA SER A 7 13.99 -5.57 -11.65
C SER A 7 13.06 -5.30 -10.47
N ALA A 8 13.26 -6.02 -9.36
CA ALA A 8 12.45 -5.84 -8.16
C ALA A 8 12.61 -4.43 -7.55
N GLU A 9 13.68 -3.69 -7.88
CA GLU A 9 13.90 -2.32 -7.43
C GLU A 9 12.80 -1.32 -7.83
N PHE A 10 12.02 -1.63 -8.87
CA PHE A 10 10.92 -0.78 -9.35
C PHE A 10 9.58 -1.03 -8.65
N TYR A 11 9.58 -1.91 -7.65
CA TYR A 11 8.38 -2.26 -6.91
C TYR A 11 8.45 -1.69 -5.49
N GLU A 12 7.29 -1.56 -4.87
CA GLU A 12 7.15 -1.17 -3.48
C GLU A 12 6.36 -2.24 -2.74
N LEU A 13 6.73 -2.48 -1.48
CA LEU A 13 5.97 -3.30 -0.57
C LEU A 13 5.09 -2.40 0.29
N GLN A 14 3.77 -2.56 0.17
CA GLN A 14 2.80 -1.95 1.06
C GLN A 14 2.45 -2.92 2.19
N VAL A 15 2.64 -2.49 3.44
CA VAL A 15 2.30 -3.24 4.64
C VAL A 15 1.17 -2.53 5.35
N THR A 16 0.04 -3.19 5.54
CA THR A 16 -1.13 -2.66 6.26
C THR A 16 -1.36 -3.48 7.52
N VAL A 17 -1.37 -2.83 8.67
CA VAL A 17 -1.74 -3.44 9.95
C VAL A 17 -3.21 -3.15 10.21
N LYS A 18 -3.98 -4.18 10.57
CA LYS A 18 -5.39 -4.05 10.90
C LYS A 18 -5.72 -4.63 12.27
N ASP A 19 -6.65 -3.99 12.96
CA ASP A 19 -7.29 -4.52 14.15
C ASP A 19 -8.41 -5.46 13.70
N TYR A 20 -8.27 -6.73 14.06
CA TYR A 20 -9.25 -7.75 13.75
C TYR A 20 -10.40 -7.70 14.74
N CYS A 21 -11.64 -7.78 14.24
CA CYS A 21 -12.80 -7.90 15.10
C CYS A 21 -13.87 -8.79 14.50
N PHE A 22 -14.31 -9.77 15.29
CA PHE A 22 -15.32 -10.74 14.88
C PHE A 22 -16.66 -10.11 14.43
N GLY A 23 -17.05 -8.94 14.96
CA GLY A 23 -18.35 -8.32 14.72
C GLY A 23 -18.36 -7.12 13.76
N ARG A 24 -17.22 -6.75 13.18
CA ARG A 24 -17.09 -5.62 12.24
C ARG A 24 -16.02 -5.91 11.19
N ALA A 25 -15.93 -5.09 10.16
CA ALA A 25 -14.79 -5.15 9.26
C ALA A 25 -13.49 -4.77 9.98
N ASP A 26 -12.40 -5.49 9.68
CA ASP A 26 -11.06 -5.17 10.19
C ASP A 26 -10.71 -3.71 9.90
N GLN A 27 -10.25 -2.99 10.91
CA GLN A 27 -9.95 -1.57 10.78
C GLN A 27 -8.45 -1.34 10.65
N VAL A 28 -8.06 -0.42 9.77
CA VAL A 28 -6.65 -0.07 9.61
C VAL A 28 -6.12 0.60 10.87
N VAL A 29 -5.05 0.04 11.43
CA VAL A 29 -4.26 0.64 12.50
C VAL A 29 -3.19 1.56 11.92
N GLY A 30 -2.64 1.19 10.76
CA GLY A 30 -1.79 2.05 9.96
C GLY A 30 -1.09 1.31 8.81
N VAL A 31 -0.37 2.08 8.00
CA VAL A 31 0.25 1.59 6.75
C VAL A 31 1.71 2.05 6.66
N ALA A 32 2.56 1.18 6.12
CA ALA A 32 3.92 1.51 5.71
C ALA A 32 4.13 1.14 4.24
N VAL A 33 4.96 1.92 3.53
CA VAL A 33 5.38 1.64 2.15
C VAL A 33 6.90 1.60 2.11
N ILE A 34 7.45 0.52 1.55
CA ILE A 34 8.89 0.26 1.49
C ILE A 34 9.28 0.09 0.02
N PRO A 35 10.05 1.02 -0.56
CA PRO A 35 10.62 0.82 -1.89
C PRO A 35 11.59 -0.35 -1.88
N LEU A 36 11.39 -1.34 -2.76
CA LEU A 36 12.26 -2.52 -2.82
C LEU A 36 13.66 -2.16 -3.33
N ALA A 37 13.83 -1.02 -4.00
CA ALA A 37 15.15 -0.47 -4.33
C ALA A 37 16.10 -0.38 -3.12
N LEU A 38 15.55 -0.18 -1.91
CA LEU A 38 16.35 -0.16 -0.67
C LEU A 38 16.91 -1.55 -0.29
N ALA A 39 16.27 -2.62 -0.77
CA ALA A 39 16.57 -3.99 -0.41
C ALA A 39 17.32 -4.78 -1.50
N VAL A 40 17.17 -4.43 -2.79
CA VAL A 40 17.63 -5.26 -3.92
C VAL A 40 18.98 -4.79 -4.52
N GLY A 41 19.80 -4.08 -3.76
CA GLY A 41 21.14 -3.66 -4.21
C GLY A 41 22.10 -4.84 -4.49
N PRO A 42 23.13 -4.66 -5.34
CA PRO A 42 24.02 -5.74 -5.80
C PRO A 42 24.75 -6.53 -4.70
N GLU A 43 24.92 -5.95 -3.51
CA GLU A 43 25.58 -6.56 -2.35
C GLU A 43 24.59 -6.95 -1.21
N SER A 44 23.29 -6.70 -1.39
CA SER A 44 22.31 -6.89 -0.31
C SER A 44 21.76 -8.31 -0.29
N ARG A 45 22.16 -9.07 0.74
CA ARG A 45 21.62 -10.43 1.03
C ARG A 45 20.41 -10.40 1.97
N SER A 46 20.25 -9.32 2.74
CA SER A 46 19.16 -9.10 3.69
C SER A 46 18.98 -7.60 3.96
N PHE A 47 17.74 -7.16 4.24
CA PHE A 47 17.40 -5.77 4.55
C PHE A 47 16.57 -5.70 5.82
N VAL A 48 16.88 -4.73 6.70
CA VAL A 48 16.14 -4.46 7.93
C VAL A 48 15.79 -2.98 7.96
N CYS A 49 14.51 -2.67 8.18
CA CYS A 49 14.05 -1.30 8.33
C CYS A 49 13.02 -1.18 9.46
N TRP A 50 13.03 -0.02 10.09
CA TRP A 50 11.94 0.44 10.93
C TRP A 50 11.04 1.32 10.09
N CYS A 51 9.76 0.98 10.02
CA CYS A 51 8.79 1.74 9.24
C CYS A 51 7.68 2.24 10.16
N PRO A 52 7.61 3.56 10.44
CA PRO A 52 6.49 4.11 11.21
C PRO A 52 5.19 3.91 10.42
N LEU A 53 4.13 3.52 11.13
CA LEU A 53 2.81 3.32 10.53
C LEU A 53 2.11 4.67 10.37
N ALA A 54 1.84 5.07 9.14
CA ALA A 54 1.07 6.25 8.80
C ALA A 54 -0.44 5.96 8.88
N GLN A 55 -1.25 7.02 8.96
CA GLN A 55 -2.71 6.91 8.94
C GLN A 55 -3.23 6.31 7.62
N GLY A 56 -2.53 6.53 6.52
CA GLY A 56 -2.90 6.00 5.21
C GLY A 56 -1.77 6.25 4.20
N ILE A 57 -2.03 5.92 2.94
CA ILE A 57 -1.04 6.06 1.87
C ILE A 57 -1.09 7.49 1.33
N SER A 58 0.07 8.14 1.29
CA SER A 58 0.24 9.37 0.54
C SER A 58 0.54 9.03 -0.91
N THR A 59 -0.18 9.65 -1.85
CA THR A 59 0.04 9.49 -3.28
C THR A 59 0.50 10.80 -3.89
N ASP A 60 1.42 10.72 -4.84
CA ASP A 60 1.82 11.85 -5.66
C ASP A 60 0.76 12.20 -6.73
N GLN A 61 1.07 13.17 -7.58
CA GLN A 61 0.18 13.58 -8.66
C GLN A 61 -0.10 12.43 -9.64
N THR A 62 0.89 11.60 -9.92
CA THR A 62 0.76 10.44 -10.80
C THR A 62 -0.22 9.44 -10.20
N GLY A 63 0.00 9.02 -8.95
CA GLY A 63 -0.88 8.11 -8.24
C GLY A 63 -2.30 8.64 -8.11
N SER A 64 -2.47 9.93 -7.81
CA SER A 64 -3.80 10.57 -7.76
C SER A 64 -4.52 10.53 -9.11
N THR A 65 -3.79 10.78 -10.21
CA THR A 65 -4.34 10.68 -11.57
C THR A 65 -4.71 9.24 -11.91
N THR A 66 -3.85 8.27 -11.59
CA THR A 66 -4.13 6.84 -11.78
C THR A 66 -5.38 6.41 -11.03
N LEU A 67 -5.52 6.78 -9.74
CA LEU A 67 -6.71 6.44 -8.96
C LEU A 67 -7.98 7.03 -9.58
N ARG A 68 -7.95 8.30 -10.04
CA ARG A 68 -9.10 8.92 -10.71
C ARG A 68 -9.52 8.19 -11.98
N ILE A 69 -8.55 7.75 -12.80
CA ILE A 69 -8.82 6.97 -14.02
C ILE A 69 -9.45 5.62 -13.66
N LEU A 70 -8.88 4.92 -12.67
CA LEU A 70 -9.37 3.61 -12.25
C LEU A 70 -10.78 3.71 -11.66
N THR A 71 -11.13 4.79 -10.95
CA THR A 71 -12.47 5.00 -10.40
C THR A 71 -13.56 5.05 -11.47
N GLN A 72 -13.23 5.40 -12.72
CA GLN A 72 -14.21 5.39 -13.81
C GLN A 72 -14.52 3.96 -14.31
N ARG A 73 -13.74 2.95 -13.92
CA ARG A 73 -13.87 1.54 -14.35
C ARG A 73 -14.79 0.76 -13.40
N HIS A 74 -16.05 1.14 -13.36
CA HIS A 74 -17.04 0.61 -12.41
C HIS A 74 -17.37 -0.89 -12.56
N ASP A 75 -17.02 -1.53 -13.68
CA ASP A 75 -17.20 -2.98 -13.88
C ASP A 75 -15.90 -3.78 -13.68
N ASP A 76 -14.80 -3.12 -13.33
CA ASP A 76 -13.49 -3.76 -13.14
C ASP A 76 -13.22 -4.01 -11.65
N GLU A 77 -13.42 -5.25 -11.20
CA GLU A 77 -13.21 -5.66 -9.81
C GLU A 77 -11.75 -5.49 -9.36
N ILE A 78 -10.77 -5.61 -10.27
CA ILE A 78 -9.36 -5.38 -9.94
C ILE A 78 -9.12 -3.90 -9.68
N ALA A 79 -9.72 -3.02 -10.50
CA ALA A 79 -9.64 -1.58 -10.29
C ALA A 79 -10.29 -1.18 -8.95
N LYS A 80 -11.47 -1.72 -8.63
CA LYS A 80 -12.15 -1.48 -7.34
C LYS A 80 -11.28 -1.86 -6.16
N GLU A 81 -10.69 -3.05 -6.20
CA GLU A 81 -9.83 -3.53 -5.11
C GLU A 81 -8.57 -2.67 -4.98
N PHE A 82 -7.94 -2.30 -6.10
CA PHE A 82 -6.79 -1.40 -6.08
C PHE A 82 -7.12 -0.04 -5.44
N ILE A 83 -8.26 0.56 -5.81
CA ILE A 83 -8.72 1.84 -5.25
C ILE A 83 -8.99 1.68 -3.76
N ARG A 84 -9.67 0.60 -3.35
CA ARG A 84 -9.94 0.30 -1.94
C ARG A 84 -8.64 0.23 -1.14
N LEU A 85 -7.68 -0.56 -1.60
CA LEU A 85 -6.38 -0.73 -0.94
C LEU A 85 -5.55 0.56 -0.86
N LYS A 86 -5.67 1.45 -1.86
CA LYS A 86 -4.95 2.73 -1.87
C LYS A 86 -5.65 3.86 -1.10
N SER A 87 -6.95 3.73 -0.85
CA SER A 87 -7.76 4.77 -0.17
C SER A 87 -8.07 4.42 1.30
N GLU A 88 -7.85 3.17 1.70
CA GLU A 88 -8.05 2.73 3.09
C GLU A 88 -7.13 3.50 4.04
N ARG A 89 -7.69 3.97 5.16
CA ARG A 89 -6.98 4.76 6.17
C ARG A 89 -7.49 4.47 7.56
N ARG A 90 -6.64 4.66 8.57
CA ARG A 90 -6.99 4.59 9.97
C ARG A 90 -8.07 5.64 10.29
N PRO A 91 -9.17 5.26 10.97
CA PRO A 91 -10.22 6.19 11.37
C PRO A 91 -9.72 7.18 12.42
N THR A 92 -10.27 8.40 12.40
CA THR A 92 -9.83 9.51 13.28
C THR A 92 -10.27 9.32 14.74
N GLU A 93 -11.24 8.44 15.01
CA GLU A 93 -11.90 8.34 16.32
C GLU A 93 -11.16 7.49 17.36
N GLU A 94 -10.13 6.73 17.00
CA GLU A 94 -9.41 5.82 17.91
C GLU A 94 -8.00 6.32 18.29
N GLY A 95 -7.93 7.51 18.87
CA GLY A 95 -6.66 8.12 19.29
C GLY A 95 -6.78 9.27 20.28
N ARG A 96 -7.89 9.35 21.02
CA ARG A 96 -8.12 10.34 22.07
C ARG A 96 -8.55 9.68 23.36
#